data_AF-A0A0K8VZ15-F1
#
_entry.id   AF-A0A0K8VZ15-F1
#
_cell.length_a   1.000
_cell.length_b   1.000
_cell.length_c   1.000
_cell.angle_alpha   90.00
_cell.angle_beta   90.00
_cell.angle_gamma   90.00
#
_symmetry.space_group_name_H-M   'P 1'
#
loop_
_entity.id
_entity.type
_entity.pdbx_description
1 polymer ?
#
loop_
_entity_poly.entity_id
_entity_poly.type
_entity_poly.pdbx_seq_one_letter_code
_entity_poly.pdbx_strand_id
1 'polypeptide(L)'
;MKFDWRIESPTQDRLNNRMTVNVAPSVAMISRAYYSIIKYNYEWQQFTLVYETKIGLARLQDLMNINPLNSEQIKIRYIEDYKSDLRVLWKEISETFHENKVILDCEADSLRDLVLTAKEFKMLGSFKYLFLSHLNTHNSPLQSMYDSGYRANITSVRLKLVDENPFRRKKTRLRPIDEIFQNQILLPVLMYDAVVLFANAARNVITKVRSYAEPQRRCEFEYGRPWYIGRQIVREMKSISEDDVEPPFKTENLKIDENGQRTQFNLEIYKPTTNEILAVWKSDGTVSPPTSIQFGTGSSSNTP
;
A
#
# COMPACT_ATOMS: atom_id res chain seq x y z
N MET A 1 -7.43 19.72 -0.41
CA MET A 1 -7.90 18.43 -0.96
C MET A 1 -9.17 18.08 -0.21
N LYS A 2 -10.32 18.06 -0.89
CA LYS A 2 -11.63 17.83 -0.27
C LYS A 2 -12.11 16.47 -0.77
N PHE A 3 -12.32 15.51 0.13
CA PHE A 3 -12.94 14.24 -0.23
C PHE A 3 -14.44 14.49 -0.41
N ASP A 4 -14.94 14.28 -1.62
CA ASP A 4 -16.34 14.47 -1.95
C ASP A 4 -17.11 13.21 -1.53
N TRP A 5 -18.04 13.35 -0.58
CA TRP A 5 -18.90 12.28 -0.07
C TRP A 5 -20.23 12.22 -0.84
N ARG A 6 -20.23 12.51 -2.14
CA ARG A 6 -21.43 12.43 -2.96
C ARG A 6 -21.57 11.01 -3.50
N ILE A 7 -22.69 10.37 -3.18
CA ILE A 7 -23.13 9.14 -3.84
C ILE A 7 -23.65 9.58 -5.22
N GLU A 8 -22.74 9.78 -6.16
CA GLU A 8 -23.11 9.98 -7.56
C GLU A 8 -23.43 8.62 -8.21
N SER A 9 -24.21 8.63 -9.28
CA SER A 9 -24.44 7.40 -10.04
C SER A 9 -23.11 6.88 -10.61
N PRO A 10 -22.89 5.55 -10.71
CA PRO A 10 -21.65 5.00 -11.25
C PRO A 10 -21.29 5.53 -12.64
N THR A 11 -22.29 5.94 -13.41
CA THR A 11 -22.15 6.55 -14.74
C THR A 11 -21.64 7.99 -14.65
N GLN A 12 -22.09 8.77 -13.68
CA GLN A 12 -21.67 10.15 -13.44
C GLN A 12 -20.24 10.20 -12.89
N ASP A 13 -19.90 9.30 -11.96
CA ASP A 13 -18.52 9.11 -11.50
C ASP A 13 -17.57 8.76 -12.64
N ARG A 14 -18.00 7.86 -13.55
CA ARG A 14 -17.20 7.51 -14.74
C ARG A 14 -17.03 8.68 -15.70
N LEU A 15 -18.02 9.56 -15.84
CA LEU A 15 -17.92 10.76 -16.67
C LEU A 15 -16.99 11.81 -16.05
N ASN A 16 -17.10 12.01 -14.73
CA ASN A 16 -16.29 12.95 -13.96
C ASN A 16 -14.81 12.51 -13.89
N ASN A 17 -14.56 11.20 -13.86
CA ASN A 17 -13.20 10.63 -13.77
C ASN A 17 -12.53 10.36 -15.13
N ARG A 18 -13.13 10.76 -16.25
CA ARG A 18 -12.52 10.58 -17.59
C ARG A 18 -11.16 11.24 -17.74
N MET A 19 -10.94 12.35 -17.03
CA MET A 19 -9.72 13.14 -17.05
C MET A 19 -8.81 12.91 -15.84
N THR A 20 -9.11 11.90 -15.02
CA THR A 20 -8.35 11.57 -13.82
C THR A 20 -7.61 10.25 -13.99
N VAL A 21 -6.43 10.17 -13.37
CA VAL A 21 -5.63 8.96 -13.23
C VAL A 21 -5.15 8.88 -11.79
N ASN A 22 -5.33 7.72 -11.17
CA ASN A 22 -4.93 7.42 -9.81
C ASN A 22 -3.75 6.44 -9.82
N VAL A 23 -2.57 6.93 -9.46
CA VAL A 23 -1.34 6.12 -9.35
C VAL A 23 -1.26 5.32 -8.05
N ALA A 24 -2.08 5.68 -7.06
CA ALA A 24 -2.20 4.91 -5.83
C ALA A 24 -3.06 3.67 -6.10
N PRO A 25 -2.74 2.52 -5.49
CA PRO A 25 -3.66 1.40 -5.42
C PRO A 25 -5.06 1.83 -4.94
N SER A 26 -6.11 1.38 -5.62
CA SER A 26 -7.47 1.66 -5.17
C SER A 26 -7.79 0.93 -3.85
N VAL A 27 -8.67 1.50 -3.03
CA VAL A 27 -9.11 0.90 -1.77
C VAL A 27 -9.66 -0.52 -2.00
N ALA A 28 -10.43 -0.71 -3.08
CA ALA A 28 -10.97 -2.01 -3.46
C ALA A 28 -9.87 -3.04 -3.78
N MET A 29 -8.80 -2.64 -4.47
CA MET A 29 -7.70 -3.57 -4.78
C MET A 29 -6.89 -3.91 -3.54
N ILE A 30 -6.64 -2.95 -2.65
CA ILE A 30 -5.98 -3.20 -1.36
C ILE A 30 -6.81 -4.13 -0.48
N SER A 31 -8.13 -3.90 -0.41
CA SER A 31 -9.07 -4.75 0.32
C SER A 31 -9.06 -6.20 -0.20
N ARG A 32 -9.09 -6.38 -1.52
CA ARG A 32 -8.92 -7.70 -2.15
C ARG A 32 -7.56 -8.34 -1.86
N ALA A 33 -6.49 -7.55 -1.86
CA ALA A 33 -5.16 -8.04 -1.53
C ALA A 33 -5.12 -8.56 -0.09
N TYR A 34 -5.62 -7.80 0.88
CA TYR A 34 -5.70 -8.22 2.27
C TYR A 34 -6.57 -9.44 2.46
N TYR A 35 -7.72 -9.51 1.78
CA TYR A 35 -8.54 -10.72 1.76
C TYR A 35 -7.73 -11.94 1.33
N SER A 36 -7.00 -11.85 0.22
CA SER A 36 -6.23 -12.98 -0.26
C SER A 36 -5.07 -13.37 0.66
N ILE A 37 -4.38 -12.39 1.26
CA ILE A 37 -3.29 -12.64 2.22
C ILE A 37 -3.83 -13.31 3.48
N ILE A 38 -4.88 -12.76 4.08
CA ILE A 38 -5.42 -13.27 5.35
C ILE A 38 -6.11 -14.62 5.15
N LYS A 39 -6.89 -14.79 4.07
CA LYS A 39 -7.67 -16.01 3.83
C LYS A 39 -6.85 -17.17 3.25
N TYR A 40 -6.01 -16.91 2.24
CA TYR A 40 -5.33 -17.99 1.52
C TYR A 40 -3.89 -18.22 1.96
N ASN A 41 -3.19 -17.18 2.41
CA ASN A 41 -1.81 -17.32 2.88
C ASN A 41 -1.72 -17.59 4.39
N TYR A 42 -2.51 -16.89 5.19
CA TYR A 42 -2.52 -17.08 6.64
C TYR A 42 -3.63 -17.99 7.16
N GLU A 43 -4.67 -18.24 6.36
CA GLU A 43 -5.80 -19.10 6.72
C GLU A 43 -6.53 -18.67 8.01
N TRP A 44 -6.63 -17.36 8.26
CA TRP A 44 -7.35 -16.85 9.43
C TRP A 44 -8.85 -16.84 9.21
N GLN A 45 -9.60 -17.54 10.08
CA GLN A 45 -11.07 -17.54 10.10
C GLN A 45 -11.64 -16.67 11.22
N GLN A 46 -10.90 -16.52 12.32
CA GLN A 46 -11.26 -15.72 13.49
C GLN A 46 -10.11 -14.76 13.82
N PHE A 47 -10.45 -13.49 14.03
CA PHE A 47 -9.52 -12.42 14.41
C PHE A 47 -10.27 -11.19 14.92
N THR A 48 -9.56 -10.30 15.61
CA THR A 48 -10.06 -8.97 15.95
C THR A 48 -9.42 -7.91 15.06
N LEU A 49 -10.25 -7.07 14.45
CA LEU A 49 -9.87 -5.93 13.63
C LEU A 49 -9.94 -4.66 14.49
N VAL A 50 -8.83 -3.95 14.57
CA VAL A 50 -8.70 -2.69 15.29
C VAL A 50 -8.34 -1.61 14.27
N TYR A 51 -9.09 -0.50 14.23
CA TYR A 51 -8.86 0.57 13.24
C TYR A 51 -8.87 1.96 13.86
N GLU A 52 -8.09 2.87 13.28
CA GLU A 52 -7.97 4.27 13.71
C GLU A 52 -8.81 5.23 12.85
N THR A 53 -9.03 4.92 11.57
CA THR A 53 -9.74 5.82 10.65
C THR A 53 -10.80 5.08 9.84
N LYS A 54 -11.88 5.78 9.46
CA LYS A 54 -12.93 5.21 8.59
C LYS A 54 -12.40 4.77 7.23
N ILE A 55 -11.40 5.47 6.69
CA ILE A 55 -10.72 5.11 5.44
C ILE A 55 -9.93 3.80 5.65
N GLY A 56 -9.27 3.66 6.80
CA GLY A 56 -8.64 2.42 7.24
C GLY A 56 -9.60 1.24 7.25
N LEU A 57 -10.75 1.40 7.91
CA LEU A 57 -11.79 0.37 7.94
C LEU A 57 -12.28 -0.01 6.53
N ALA A 58 -12.45 0.98 5.64
CA ALA A 58 -12.86 0.73 4.25
C ALA A 58 -11.84 -0.14 3.48
N ARG A 59 -10.53 -0.02 3.76
CA ARG A 59 -9.49 -0.91 3.18
C ARG A 59 -9.58 -2.34 3.69
N LEU A 60 -10.26 -2.57 4.81
CA LEU A 60 -10.41 -3.88 5.43
C LEU A 60 -11.79 -4.49 5.16
N GLN A 61 -12.62 -3.85 4.33
CA GLN A 61 -14.03 -4.21 4.19
C GLN A 61 -14.22 -5.65 3.70
N ASP A 62 -13.43 -6.11 2.73
CA ASP A 62 -13.57 -7.47 2.20
C ASP A 62 -13.20 -8.54 3.23
N LEU A 63 -12.40 -8.22 4.25
CA LEU A 63 -12.05 -9.16 5.32
C LEU A 63 -13.29 -9.60 6.10
N MET A 64 -14.32 -8.76 6.19
CA MET A 64 -15.60 -9.13 6.82
C MET A 64 -16.32 -10.25 6.08
N ASN A 65 -15.99 -10.49 4.80
CA ASN A 65 -16.57 -11.55 3.98
C ASN A 65 -15.77 -12.87 4.04
N ILE A 66 -14.76 -12.99 4.92
CA ILE A 66 -13.96 -14.22 5.03
C ILE A 66 -14.83 -15.40 5.48
N ASN A 67 -15.66 -15.18 6.49
CA ASN A 67 -16.60 -16.17 7.00
C ASN A 67 -18.03 -15.62 7.06
N PRO A 68 -18.77 -15.63 5.93
CA PRO A 68 -20.13 -15.10 5.88
C PRO A 68 -21.13 -15.90 6.72
N LEU A 69 -20.79 -17.14 7.10
CA LEU A 69 -21.64 -18.03 7.88
C LEU A 69 -21.49 -17.84 9.39
N ASN A 70 -20.42 -17.18 9.85
CA ASN A 70 -20.18 -16.93 11.27
C ASN A 70 -19.55 -15.55 11.48
N SER A 71 -20.38 -14.51 11.45
CA SER A 71 -19.96 -13.12 11.66
C SER A 71 -19.42 -12.84 13.07
N GLU A 72 -19.71 -13.70 14.06
CA GLU A 72 -19.21 -13.54 15.43
C GLU A 72 -17.70 -13.79 15.55
N GLN A 73 -17.09 -14.43 14.55
CA GLN A 73 -15.64 -14.70 14.52
C GLN A 73 -14.80 -13.45 14.19
N ILE A 74 -15.41 -12.40 13.62
CA ILE A 74 -14.70 -11.17 13.28
C ILE A 74 -15.20 -10.06 14.20
N LYS A 75 -14.35 -9.67 15.16
CA LYS A 75 -14.66 -8.59 16.10
C LYS A 75 -14.04 -7.30 15.59
N ILE A 76 -14.78 -6.19 15.62
CA ILE A 76 -14.31 -4.89 15.12
C ILE A 76 -14.25 -3.89 16.27
N ARG A 77 -13.14 -3.15 16.40
CA ARG A 77 -12.93 -2.14 17.43
C ARG A 77 -12.35 -0.85 16.83
N TYR A 78 -12.93 0.27 17.24
CA TYR A 78 -12.47 1.60 16.86
C TYR A 78 -11.54 2.15 17.95
N ILE A 79 -10.31 2.51 17.60
CA ILE A 79 -9.28 2.93 18.58
C ILE A 79 -9.73 4.16 19.38
N GLU A 80 -10.45 5.10 18.76
CA GLU A 80 -10.87 6.34 19.42
C GLU A 80 -11.80 6.08 20.62
N ASP A 81 -12.56 4.97 20.62
CA ASP A 81 -13.41 4.57 21.74
C ASP A 81 -12.60 4.24 23.02
N TYR A 82 -11.29 3.99 22.85
CA TYR A 82 -10.35 3.63 23.92
C TYR A 82 -9.26 4.68 24.13
N LYS A 83 -9.42 5.88 23.58
CA LYS A 83 -8.39 6.94 23.64
C LYS A 83 -8.00 7.37 25.06
N SER A 84 -8.95 7.27 26.01
CA SER A 84 -8.68 7.55 27.42
C SER A 84 -7.78 6.50 28.07
N ASP A 85 -7.89 5.23 27.65
CA ASP A 85 -7.11 4.13 28.18
C ASP A 85 -7.02 2.94 27.20
N LEU A 86 -5.92 2.88 26.44
CA LEU A 86 -5.65 1.78 25.50
C LEU A 86 -5.51 0.42 26.20
N ARG A 87 -5.29 0.38 27.52
CA ARG A 87 -5.22 -0.88 28.27
C ARG A 87 -6.57 -1.59 28.26
N VAL A 88 -7.67 -0.85 28.20
CA VAL A 88 -9.02 -1.41 28.12
C VAL A 88 -9.21 -2.17 26.81
N LEU A 89 -8.71 -1.64 25.69
CA LEU A 89 -8.73 -2.31 24.38
C LEU A 89 -7.98 -3.65 24.45
N TRP A 90 -6.74 -3.63 24.93
CA TRP A 90 -5.92 -4.84 24.97
C TRP A 90 -6.41 -5.85 26.01
N LYS A 91 -6.98 -5.39 27.12
CA LYS A 91 -7.67 -6.25 28.09
C LYS A 91 -8.85 -6.97 27.46
N GLU A 92 -9.70 -6.25 26.72
CA GLU A 92 -10.84 -6.85 26.02
C GLU A 92 -10.39 -7.90 24.99
N ILE A 93 -9.38 -7.58 24.19
CA ILE A 93 -8.84 -8.50 23.17
C ILE A 93 -8.20 -9.74 23.80
N SER A 94 -7.40 -9.57 24.85
CA SER A 94 -6.62 -10.67 25.45
C SER A 94 -7.42 -11.51 26.45
N GLU A 95 -8.20 -10.89 27.33
CA GLU A 95 -8.89 -11.55 28.45
C GLU A 95 -10.35 -11.83 28.15
N THR A 96 -11.07 -10.93 27.47
CA THR A 96 -12.49 -11.15 27.16
C THR A 96 -12.66 -11.99 25.90
N PHE A 97 -11.88 -11.72 24.86
CA PHE A 97 -11.98 -12.41 23.57
C PHE A 97 -11.07 -13.60 23.44
N HIS A 98 -10.04 -13.70 24.28
CA HIS A 98 -8.97 -14.68 24.15
C HIS A 98 -8.38 -14.71 22.74
N GLU A 99 -8.30 -13.54 22.09
CA GLU A 99 -7.92 -13.45 20.69
C GLU A 99 -6.40 -13.59 20.54
N ASN A 100 -5.99 -14.37 19.53
CA ASN A 100 -4.58 -14.55 19.20
C ASN A 100 -4.17 -13.84 17.92
N LYS A 101 -5.14 -13.49 17.07
CA LYS A 101 -4.93 -12.90 15.75
C LYS A 101 -5.56 -11.51 15.73
N VAL A 102 -4.74 -10.49 15.55
CA VAL A 102 -5.17 -9.09 15.53
C VAL A 102 -4.73 -8.45 14.22
N ILE A 103 -5.67 -7.78 13.56
CA ILE A 103 -5.41 -6.91 12.41
C ILE A 103 -5.50 -5.48 12.92
N LEU A 104 -4.44 -4.68 12.70
CA LEU A 104 -4.35 -3.32 13.18
C LEU A 104 -4.14 -2.35 11.99
N ASP A 105 -5.13 -1.49 11.76
CA ASP A 105 -5.06 -0.36 10.82
C ASP A 105 -4.92 0.95 11.61
N CYS A 106 -3.69 1.39 11.82
CA CYS A 106 -3.38 2.66 12.47
C CYS A 106 -2.19 3.34 11.79
N GLU A 107 -2.07 4.64 11.97
CA GLU A 107 -0.96 5.44 11.49
C GLU A 107 0.36 5.00 12.15
N ALA A 108 1.47 5.32 11.49
CA ALA A 108 2.80 4.89 11.94
C ALA A 108 3.16 5.44 13.34
N ASP A 109 2.69 6.64 13.67
CA ASP A 109 2.97 7.31 14.95
C ASP A 109 2.19 6.66 16.10
N SER A 110 0.94 6.28 15.87
CA SER A 110 0.05 5.64 16.85
C SER A 110 0.51 4.22 17.23
N LEU A 111 1.29 3.55 16.36
CA LEU A 111 1.78 2.18 16.61
C LEU A 111 2.62 2.05 17.88
N ARG A 112 3.37 3.09 18.25
CA ARG A 112 4.27 3.04 19.42
C ARG A 112 3.50 2.72 20.69
N ASP A 113 2.48 3.53 20.98
CA ASP A 113 1.72 3.42 22.23
C ASP A 113 0.85 2.17 22.22
N LEU A 114 0.28 1.80 21.06
CA LEU A 114 -0.48 0.58 20.89
C LEU A 114 0.35 -0.67 21.18
N VAL A 115 1.55 -0.79 20.59
CA VAL A 115 2.41 -1.97 20.78
C VAL A 115 3.01 -2.03 22.19
N LEU A 116 3.39 -0.89 22.78
CA LEU A 116 3.88 -0.85 24.16
C LEU A 116 2.79 -1.32 25.14
N THR A 117 1.56 -0.82 24.98
CA THR A 117 0.44 -1.24 25.82
C THR A 117 0.10 -2.70 25.59
N ALA A 118 0.18 -3.20 24.35
CA ALA A 118 -0.04 -4.61 24.02
C ALA A 118 0.93 -5.55 24.77
N LYS A 119 2.16 -5.09 25.07
CA LYS A 119 3.16 -5.87 25.84
C LYS A 119 2.64 -6.21 27.24
N GLU A 120 1.96 -5.28 27.90
CA GLU A 120 1.43 -5.47 29.26
C GLU A 120 0.39 -6.60 29.32
N PHE A 121 -0.35 -6.80 28.22
CA PHE A 121 -1.39 -7.82 28.06
C PHE A 121 -0.90 -9.09 27.37
N LYS A 122 0.43 -9.32 27.33
CA LYS A 122 1.06 -10.50 26.73
C LYS A 122 0.67 -10.73 25.25
N MET A 123 0.31 -9.66 24.54
CA MET A 123 -0.04 -9.73 23.12
C MET A 123 1.19 -9.81 22.19
N LEU A 124 2.40 -9.78 22.77
CA LEU A 124 3.68 -9.93 22.05
C LEU A 124 4.35 -11.30 22.26
N GLY A 125 3.60 -12.32 22.71
CA GLY A 125 4.09 -13.68 22.97
C GLY A 125 4.11 -14.63 21.75
N SER A 126 4.69 -15.82 21.90
CA SER A 126 5.01 -16.79 20.83
C SER A 126 3.84 -17.36 20.01
N PHE A 127 2.59 -17.09 20.39
CA PHE A 127 1.39 -17.57 19.67
C PHE A 127 0.44 -16.43 19.29
N LYS A 128 0.93 -15.19 19.39
CA LYS A 128 0.19 -14.00 19.02
C LYS A 128 0.64 -13.54 17.64
N TYR A 129 -0.34 -13.16 16.82
CA TYR A 129 -0.15 -12.72 15.45
C TYR A 129 -0.73 -11.32 15.32
N LEU A 130 0.10 -10.39 14.86
CA LEU A 130 -0.30 -9.02 14.63
C LEU A 130 -0.03 -8.68 13.16
N PHE A 131 -1.09 -8.35 12.43
CA PHE A 131 -1.00 -7.92 11.03
C PHE A 131 -1.27 -6.43 10.94
N LEU A 132 -0.26 -5.67 10.55
CA LEU A 132 -0.30 -4.21 10.43
C LEU A 132 -0.63 -3.84 8.98
N SER A 133 -1.84 -3.34 8.75
CA SER A 133 -2.36 -3.08 7.40
C SER A 133 -1.99 -1.71 6.83
N HIS A 134 -1.33 -0.85 7.60
CA HIS A 134 -0.97 0.48 7.11
C HIS A 134 0.25 0.42 6.18
N LEU A 135 0.12 0.90 4.94
CA LEU A 135 1.18 0.79 3.93
C LEU A 135 2.47 1.58 4.26
N ASN A 136 2.40 2.49 5.24
CA ASN A 136 3.55 3.26 5.72
C ASN A 136 4.16 2.73 7.03
N THR A 137 3.77 1.53 7.49
CA THR A 137 4.29 0.95 8.73
C THR A 137 5.83 0.83 8.77
N HIS A 138 6.50 0.80 7.62
CA HIS A 138 7.97 0.76 7.55
C HIS A 138 8.63 2.04 8.10
N ASN A 139 7.89 3.15 8.22
CA ASN A 139 8.35 4.39 8.84
C ASN A 139 8.01 4.47 10.35
N SER A 140 7.45 3.41 10.93
CA SER A 140 7.13 3.37 12.35
C SER A 140 8.37 3.10 13.22
N PRO A 141 8.35 3.44 14.52
CA PRO A 141 9.46 3.16 15.43
C PRO A 141 9.60 1.66 15.80
N LEU A 142 8.82 0.75 15.19
CA LEU A 142 8.79 -0.67 15.57
C LEU A 142 10.16 -1.36 15.48
N GLN A 143 10.97 -1.03 14.47
CA GLN A 143 12.31 -1.61 14.35
C GLN A 143 13.20 -1.22 15.54
N SER A 144 13.15 0.06 15.94
CA SER A 144 13.90 0.57 17.10
C SER A 144 13.38 0.05 18.46
N MET A 145 12.11 -0.34 18.51
CA MET A 145 11.45 -0.86 19.70
C MET A 145 11.61 -2.37 19.86
N TYR A 146 12.11 -3.05 18.83
CA TYR A 146 12.24 -4.49 18.83
C TYR A 146 13.18 -4.95 19.94
N ASP A 147 12.69 -5.90 20.72
CA ASP A 147 13.40 -6.55 21.81
C ASP A 147 13.37 -8.06 21.58
N SER A 148 14.43 -8.77 21.98
CA SER A 148 14.49 -10.24 22.01
C SER A 148 13.30 -10.91 22.73
N GLY A 149 12.63 -10.18 23.63
CA GLY A 149 11.40 -10.60 24.28
C GLY A 149 10.15 -10.58 23.38
N TYR A 150 10.19 -9.93 22.22
CA TYR A 150 9.06 -9.87 21.27
C TYR A 150 9.05 -11.16 20.46
N ARG A 151 8.17 -12.08 20.86
CA ARG A 151 8.03 -13.40 20.23
C ARG A 151 6.80 -13.51 19.34
N ALA A 152 5.94 -12.49 19.31
CA ALA A 152 4.79 -12.44 18.41
C ALA A 152 5.23 -12.35 16.95
N ASN A 153 4.40 -12.95 16.09
CA ASN A 153 4.55 -12.82 14.66
C ASN A 153 3.91 -11.51 14.19
N ILE A 154 4.71 -10.44 14.19
CA ILE A 154 4.30 -9.13 13.69
C ILE A 154 4.65 -9.08 12.20
N THR A 155 3.63 -8.94 11.37
CA THR A 155 3.79 -8.81 9.91
C THR A 155 3.10 -7.55 9.43
N SER A 156 3.62 -6.97 8.36
CA SER A 156 3.05 -5.79 7.72
C SER A 156 3.16 -5.92 6.21
N VAL A 157 2.50 -5.01 5.52
CA VAL A 157 2.39 -4.93 4.08
C VAL A 157 2.79 -3.55 3.60
N ARG A 158 3.59 -3.48 2.56
CA ARG A 158 3.95 -2.22 1.88
C ARG A 158 3.93 -2.39 0.38
N LEU A 159 3.81 -1.28 -0.34
CA LEU A 159 3.91 -1.32 -1.80
C LEU A 159 5.32 -1.72 -2.21
N LYS A 160 5.45 -2.68 -3.13
CA LYS A 160 6.74 -3.13 -3.61
C LYS A 160 7.41 -2.07 -4.48
N LEU A 161 8.67 -1.76 -4.14
CA LEU A 161 9.51 -0.88 -4.93
C LEU A 161 10.37 -1.69 -5.91
N VAL A 162 10.99 -0.99 -6.87
CA VAL A 162 11.92 -1.61 -7.82
C VAL A 162 13.12 -2.22 -7.10
N ASP A 163 13.34 -3.52 -7.31
CA ASP A 163 14.54 -4.23 -6.87
C ASP A 163 15.69 -4.09 -7.87
N GLU A 164 16.92 -4.25 -7.38
CA GLU A 164 18.07 -4.45 -8.26
C GLU A 164 17.93 -5.77 -9.02
N ASN A 165 18.03 -5.71 -10.35
CA ASN A 165 18.05 -6.92 -11.15
C ASN A 165 19.49 -7.42 -11.31
N PRO A 166 19.77 -8.69 -10.98
CA PRO A 166 21.11 -9.27 -11.14
C PRO A 166 21.61 -9.23 -12.60
N PHE A 167 20.69 -9.16 -13.58
CA PHE A 167 21.01 -9.07 -15.01
C PHE A 167 21.04 -7.63 -15.54
N ARG A 168 20.95 -6.60 -14.68
CA ARG A 168 21.02 -5.17 -15.04
C ARG A 168 20.14 -4.76 -16.22
N ARG A 169 18.90 -5.29 -16.29
CA ARG A 169 17.93 -4.80 -17.27
C ARG A 169 17.65 -3.30 -17.04
N LYS A 170 17.40 -2.57 -18.12
CA LYS A 170 17.22 -1.10 -18.11
C LYS A 170 16.19 -0.61 -17.08
N LYS A 171 15.11 -1.37 -16.86
CA LYS A 171 14.01 -1.05 -15.93
C LYS A 171 14.34 -1.18 -14.45
N THR A 172 15.39 -1.91 -14.13
CA THR A 172 15.75 -2.35 -12.77
C THR A 172 17.13 -1.84 -12.37
N ARG A 173 17.62 -0.83 -13.10
CA ARG A 173 18.87 -0.15 -12.76
C ARG A 173 18.58 0.82 -11.63
N LEU A 174 19.07 0.50 -10.44
CA LEU A 174 19.02 1.41 -9.31
C LEU A 174 19.83 2.68 -9.63
N ARG A 175 19.23 3.82 -9.30
CA ARG A 175 19.83 5.16 -9.32
C ARG A 175 20.00 5.61 -7.87
N PRO A 176 20.89 6.58 -7.57
CA PRO A 176 21.05 7.10 -6.21
C PRO A 176 19.75 7.58 -5.56
N ILE A 177 18.79 8.06 -6.37
CA ILE A 177 17.47 8.48 -5.89
C ILE A 177 16.61 7.30 -5.38
N ASP A 178 16.90 6.05 -5.77
CA ASP A 178 16.20 4.86 -5.26
C ASP A 178 16.48 4.61 -3.78
N GLU A 179 17.73 4.82 -3.34
CA GLU A 179 18.12 4.69 -1.93
C GLU A 179 17.36 5.70 -1.04
N ILE A 180 17.14 6.91 -1.56
CA ILE A 180 16.36 7.94 -0.87
C ILE A 180 14.92 7.45 -0.64
N PHE A 181 14.29 6.86 -1.66
CA PHE A 181 12.89 6.44 -1.60
C PHE A 181 12.63 5.21 -0.74
N GLN A 182 13.62 4.34 -0.52
CA GLN A 182 13.47 3.16 0.36
C GLN A 182 13.07 3.55 1.80
N ASN A 183 13.48 4.74 2.26
CA ASN A 183 13.20 5.26 3.59
C ASN A 183 12.10 6.34 3.61
N GLN A 184 11.36 6.52 2.52
CA GLN A 184 10.27 7.50 2.47
C GLN A 184 8.92 6.85 2.77
N ILE A 185 7.98 7.66 3.25
CA ILE A 185 6.56 7.33 3.19
C ILE A 185 6.12 7.15 1.73
N LEU A 186 4.99 6.49 1.52
CA LEU A 186 4.48 6.12 0.19
C LEU A 186 4.16 7.34 -0.69
N LEU A 187 3.78 8.47 -0.11
CA LEU A 187 3.28 9.63 -0.86
C LEU A 187 4.32 10.24 -1.84
N PRO A 188 5.56 10.59 -1.43
CA PRO A 188 6.62 11.02 -2.33
C PRO A 188 6.92 10.02 -3.46
N VAL A 189 6.87 8.71 -3.17
CA VAL A 189 7.09 7.67 -4.17
C VAL A 189 6.00 7.70 -5.25
N LEU A 190 4.73 7.79 -4.82
CA LEU A 190 3.60 7.91 -5.74
C LEU A 190 3.62 9.23 -6.52
N MET A 191 4.05 10.33 -5.91
CA MET A 191 4.22 11.62 -6.59
C MET A 191 5.28 11.53 -7.69
N TYR A 192 6.41 10.88 -7.41
CA TYR A 192 7.44 10.63 -8.42
C TYR A 192 6.85 9.87 -9.61
N ASP A 193 6.14 8.76 -9.36
CA ASP A 193 5.53 7.95 -10.42
C ASP A 193 4.47 8.71 -11.20
N ALA A 194 3.67 9.56 -10.55
CA ALA A 194 2.70 10.42 -11.22
C ALA A 194 3.35 11.41 -12.18
N VAL A 195 4.45 12.05 -11.76
CA VAL A 195 5.20 12.99 -12.62
C VAL A 195 5.82 12.25 -13.80
N VAL A 196 6.44 11.09 -13.56
CA VAL A 196 7.02 10.26 -14.63
C VAL A 196 5.97 9.81 -15.63
N LEU A 197 4.82 9.34 -15.15
CA LEU A 197 3.71 8.89 -15.99
C LEU A 197 3.20 10.04 -16.87
N PHE A 198 2.93 11.19 -16.26
CA PHE A 198 2.44 12.37 -16.97
C PHE A 198 3.46 12.88 -18.00
N ALA A 199 4.73 12.99 -17.62
CA ALA A 199 5.78 13.51 -18.49
C ALA A 199 5.99 12.63 -19.74
N ASN A 200 6.02 11.31 -19.56
CA ASN A 200 6.18 10.36 -20.68
C ASN A 200 4.95 10.37 -21.59
N ALA A 201 3.74 10.33 -21.03
CA ALA A 201 2.51 10.40 -21.81
C ALA A 201 2.37 11.72 -22.58
N ALA A 202 2.67 12.84 -21.92
CA ALA A 202 2.66 14.16 -22.55
C ALA A 202 3.67 14.23 -23.69
N ARG A 203 4.90 13.75 -23.48
CA ARG A 203 5.94 13.68 -24.51
C ARG A 203 5.46 12.88 -25.73
N ASN A 204 4.99 11.65 -25.52
CA ASN A 204 4.54 10.76 -26.59
C ASN A 204 3.42 11.35 -27.45
N VAL A 205 2.54 12.15 -26.85
CA VAL A 205 1.45 12.82 -27.55
C VAL A 205 1.95 14.07 -28.25
N ILE A 206 2.66 14.95 -27.55
CA ILE A 206 3.08 16.27 -28.05
C ILE A 206 4.03 16.12 -29.24
N THR A 207 4.97 15.18 -29.21
CA THR A 207 5.92 14.98 -30.31
C THR A 207 5.26 14.48 -31.60
N LYS A 208 4.05 13.92 -31.52
CA LYS A 208 3.27 13.46 -32.69
C LYS A 208 2.44 14.58 -33.33
N VAL A 209 2.29 15.73 -32.66
CA VAL A 209 1.50 16.85 -33.17
C VAL A 209 2.40 17.77 -34.00
N ARG A 210 1.90 18.22 -35.16
CA ARG A 210 2.66 19.12 -36.08
C ARG A 210 3.00 20.47 -35.45
N SER A 211 2.08 21.02 -34.66
CA SER A 211 2.25 22.28 -33.94
C SER A 211 1.66 22.14 -32.54
N TYR A 212 2.49 22.25 -31.51
CA TYR A 212 2.05 22.30 -30.13
C TYR A 212 1.96 23.76 -29.68
N ALA A 213 0.83 24.10 -29.06
CA ALA A 213 0.65 25.36 -28.35
C ALA A 213 0.13 25.03 -26.96
N GLU A 214 0.75 25.61 -25.94
CA GLU A 214 0.34 25.45 -24.56
C GLU A 214 -1.07 26.02 -24.32
N PRO A 215 -1.88 25.38 -23.46
CA PRO A 215 -3.24 25.84 -23.21
C PRO A 215 -3.25 27.15 -22.42
N GLN A 216 -3.46 28.27 -23.09
CA GLN A 216 -3.84 29.54 -22.45
C GLN A 216 -5.36 29.54 -22.22
N ARG A 217 -5.81 29.04 -21.06
CA ARG A 217 -7.24 28.83 -20.76
C ARG A 217 -7.60 29.30 -19.36
N ARG A 218 -8.76 29.94 -19.22
CA ARG A 218 -9.39 30.28 -17.94
C ARG A 218 -10.65 29.42 -17.79
N CYS A 219 -10.80 28.76 -16.65
CA CYS A 219 -11.92 27.85 -16.38
C CYS A 219 -13.22 28.56 -16.02
N GLU A 220 -13.17 29.88 -15.83
CA GLU A 220 -14.29 30.72 -15.35
C GLU A 220 -15.36 30.99 -16.42
N PHE A 221 -15.05 30.77 -17.71
CA PHE A 221 -15.99 31.05 -18.80
C PHE A 221 -16.82 29.82 -19.16
N GLU A 222 -18.14 29.97 -19.09
CA GLU A 222 -19.16 28.96 -19.45
C GLU A 222 -19.03 28.43 -20.90
N TYR A 223 -18.36 29.18 -21.78
CA TYR A 223 -18.10 28.84 -23.19
C TYR A 223 -16.64 28.49 -23.51
N GLY A 224 -15.81 28.25 -22.50
CA GLY A 224 -14.41 27.86 -22.69
C GLY A 224 -14.28 26.49 -23.37
N ARG A 225 -13.64 26.43 -24.54
CA ARG A 225 -13.37 25.14 -25.21
C ARG A 225 -12.33 24.34 -24.40
N PRO A 226 -12.57 23.04 -24.13
CA PRO A 226 -11.63 22.21 -23.37
C PRO A 226 -10.32 22.03 -24.14
N TRP A 227 -9.23 21.79 -23.41
CA TRP A 227 -7.93 21.50 -24.01
C TRP A 227 -7.97 20.12 -24.69
N TYR A 228 -8.04 20.12 -26.02
CA TYR A 228 -8.25 18.90 -26.80
C TYR A 228 -7.10 17.89 -26.67
N ILE A 229 -5.85 18.38 -26.56
CA ILE A 229 -4.66 17.54 -26.34
C ILE A 229 -4.72 16.86 -24.97
N GLY A 230 -5.28 17.50 -23.95
CA GLY A 230 -5.37 16.93 -22.60
C GLY A 230 -6.01 15.54 -22.58
N ARG A 231 -7.07 15.32 -23.37
CA ARG A 231 -7.70 13.98 -23.50
C ARG A 231 -6.79 12.94 -24.12
N GLN A 232 -5.93 13.33 -25.06
CA GLN A 232 -4.96 12.43 -25.67
C GLN A 232 -3.87 12.05 -24.68
N ILE A 233 -3.39 13.00 -23.88
CA ILE A 233 -2.43 12.74 -22.79
C ILE A 233 -3.01 11.77 -21.77
N VAL A 234 -4.27 11.98 -21.33
CA VAL A 234 -4.91 11.06 -20.38
C VAL A 234 -5.10 9.66 -20.96
N ARG A 235 -5.42 9.53 -22.24
CA ARG A 235 -5.49 8.22 -22.90
C ARG A 235 -4.12 7.55 -22.96
N GLU A 236 -3.08 8.31 -23.31
CA GLU A 236 -1.71 7.81 -23.34
C GLU A 236 -1.25 7.36 -21.93
N MET A 237 -1.59 8.09 -20.86
CA MET A 237 -1.30 7.67 -19.48
C MET A 237 -1.97 6.33 -19.11
N LYS A 238 -3.09 5.98 -19.75
CA LYS A 238 -3.82 4.72 -19.52
C LYS A 238 -3.29 3.56 -20.38
N SER A 239 -2.61 3.86 -21.49
CA SER A 239 -2.15 2.85 -22.45
C SER A 239 -0.64 2.68 -22.52
N ILE A 240 0.14 3.61 -21.98
CA ILE A 240 1.60 3.56 -22.02
C ILE A 240 2.09 2.30 -21.31
N SER A 241 2.95 1.55 -22.01
CA SER A 241 3.61 0.41 -21.41
C SER A 241 4.66 0.92 -20.43
N GLU A 242 4.76 0.31 -19.25
CA GLU A 242 5.86 0.57 -18.31
C GLU A 242 7.24 0.40 -18.96
N ASP A 243 7.28 -0.41 -20.03
CA ASP A 243 8.49 -0.71 -20.78
C ASP A 243 9.04 0.47 -21.57
N ASP A 244 8.16 1.40 -21.93
CA ASP A 244 8.44 2.56 -22.77
C ASP A 244 8.63 3.85 -21.96
N VAL A 245 8.61 3.74 -20.62
CA VAL A 245 8.70 4.86 -19.69
C VAL A 245 10.15 5.11 -19.27
N GLU A 246 10.64 6.32 -19.50
CA GLU A 246 11.98 6.74 -19.06
C GLU A 246 11.95 8.11 -18.36
N PRO A 247 12.49 8.24 -17.14
CA PRO A 247 13.05 7.18 -16.28
C PRO A 247 12.00 6.18 -15.77
N PRO A 248 12.39 4.97 -15.32
CA PRO A 248 11.44 3.97 -14.82
C PRO A 248 10.71 4.46 -13.56
N PHE A 249 9.51 3.90 -13.36
CA PHE A 249 8.73 4.02 -12.13
C PHE A 249 9.47 3.44 -10.92
N LYS A 250 9.10 3.88 -9.72
CA LYS A 250 9.61 3.40 -8.44
C LYS A 250 8.76 2.28 -7.87
N THR A 251 7.46 2.34 -8.12
CA THR A 251 6.56 1.25 -7.75
C THR A 251 6.53 0.26 -8.91
N GLU A 252 6.90 -0.99 -8.63
CA GLU A 252 6.94 -2.05 -9.66
C GLU A 252 5.54 -2.24 -10.28
N ASN A 253 5.49 -2.59 -11.57
CA ASN A 253 4.27 -2.99 -12.28
C ASN A 253 3.15 -1.93 -12.18
N LEU A 254 3.38 -0.71 -12.66
CA LEU A 254 2.36 0.36 -12.65
C LEU A 254 1.54 0.31 -13.94
N LYS A 255 0.30 -0.17 -13.84
CA LYS A 255 -0.68 -0.13 -14.94
C LYS A 255 -2.00 0.50 -14.50
N ILE A 256 -2.48 1.43 -15.32
CA ILE A 256 -3.74 2.14 -15.14
C ILE A 256 -4.80 1.54 -16.07
N ASP A 257 -6.01 1.34 -15.58
CA ASP A 257 -7.13 0.86 -16.39
C ASP A 257 -7.84 1.99 -17.15
N GLU A 258 -8.85 1.61 -17.93
CA GLU A 258 -9.68 2.55 -18.70
C GLU A 258 -10.40 3.57 -17.80
N ASN A 259 -10.70 3.21 -16.55
CA ASN A 259 -11.36 4.06 -15.56
C ASN A 259 -10.36 4.98 -14.83
N GLY A 260 -9.07 4.90 -15.14
CA GLY A 260 -8.05 5.71 -14.48
C GLY A 260 -7.62 5.18 -13.11
N GLN A 261 -7.88 3.92 -12.79
CA GLN A 261 -7.46 3.30 -11.54
C GLN A 261 -6.24 2.40 -11.75
N ARG A 262 -5.32 2.39 -10.78
CA ARG A 262 -4.21 1.43 -10.78
C ARG A 262 -4.73 0.02 -10.53
N THR A 263 -4.46 -0.89 -11.47
CA THR A 263 -4.91 -2.29 -11.42
C THR A 263 -3.78 -3.28 -11.18
N GLN A 264 -2.55 -2.93 -11.53
CA GLN A 264 -1.38 -3.76 -11.29
C GLN A 264 -0.46 -3.09 -10.28
N PHE A 265 0.01 -3.89 -9.33
CA PHE A 265 1.05 -3.61 -8.36
C PHE A 265 1.36 -4.88 -7.59
N ASN A 266 2.51 -4.88 -6.92
CA ASN A 266 2.89 -5.93 -5.98
C ASN A 266 2.95 -5.37 -4.56
N LEU A 267 2.64 -6.20 -3.57
CA LEU A 267 2.83 -5.87 -2.15
C LEU A 267 3.90 -6.77 -1.56
N GLU A 268 4.78 -6.19 -0.76
CA GLU A 268 5.72 -6.93 0.08
C GLU A 268 5.09 -7.20 1.44
N ILE A 269 5.04 -8.47 1.82
CA ILE A 269 4.71 -8.91 3.17
C ILE A 269 6.04 -9.05 3.91
N TYR A 270 6.21 -8.34 5.01
CA TYR A 270 7.49 -8.26 5.72
C TYR A 270 7.31 -8.20 7.24
N LYS A 271 8.37 -8.47 7.99
CA LYS A 271 8.44 -8.23 9.43
C LYS A 271 8.91 -6.80 9.68
N PRO A 272 8.07 -5.90 10.21
CA PRO A 272 8.46 -4.50 10.45
C PRO A 272 9.49 -4.35 11.57
N THR A 273 9.66 -5.37 12.42
CA THR A 273 10.67 -5.38 13.49
C THR A 273 12.09 -5.60 12.99
N THR A 274 12.28 -6.42 11.94
CA THR A 274 13.59 -6.78 11.39
C THR A 274 13.81 -6.29 9.96
N ASN A 275 12.77 -5.71 9.34
CA ASN A 275 12.70 -5.38 7.91
C ASN A 275 12.94 -6.59 6.98
N GLU A 276 12.65 -7.79 7.47
CA GLU A 276 12.78 -9.04 6.71
C GLU A 276 11.56 -9.25 5.80
N ILE A 277 11.78 -9.36 4.50
CA ILE A 277 10.70 -9.66 3.53
C ILE A 277 10.37 -11.15 3.60
N LEU A 278 9.10 -11.49 3.79
CA LEU A 278 8.60 -12.85 3.94
C LEU A 278 7.99 -13.40 2.66
N ALA A 279 7.29 -12.56 1.91
CA ALA A 279 6.61 -12.94 0.68
C ALA A 279 6.23 -11.70 -0.16
N VAL A 280 5.89 -11.93 -1.42
CA VAL A 280 5.36 -10.92 -2.34
C VAL A 280 4.00 -11.37 -2.83
N TRP A 281 3.00 -10.54 -2.58
CA TRP A 281 1.67 -10.66 -3.17
C TRP A 281 1.65 -9.95 -4.53
N LYS A 282 1.03 -10.59 -5.53
CA LYS A 282 0.88 -10.07 -6.89
C LYS A 282 -0.58 -9.78 -7.19
N SER A 283 -0.84 -8.89 -8.15
CA SER A 283 -2.18 -8.48 -8.56
C SER A 283 -3.10 -9.61 -9.07
N ASP A 284 -2.55 -10.77 -9.40
CA ASP A 284 -3.31 -11.98 -9.75
C ASP A 284 -3.88 -12.71 -8.52
N GLY A 285 -3.54 -12.27 -7.30
CA GLY A 285 -3.95 -12.87 -6.03
C GLY A 285 -2.96 -13.92 -5.52
N THR A 286 -1.88 -14.20 -6.24
CA THR A 286 -0.86 -15.16 -5.80
C THR A 286 0.09 -14.55 -4.79
N VAL A 287 0.53 -15.36 -3.84
CA VAL A 287 1.61 -15.03 -2.91
C VAL A 287 2.80 -15.92 -3.27
N SER A 288 3.94 -15.28 -3.51
CA SER A 288 5.20 -15.94 -3.89
C SER A 288 6.29 -15.63 -2.88
N PRO A 289 7.29 -16.50 -2.71
CA PRO A 289 8.45 -16.19 -1.88
C PRO A 289 9.17 -14.92 -2.41
N PRO A 290 9.89 -14.18 -1.54
CA PRO A 290 10.65 -13.02 -1.96
C PRO A 290 11.72 -13.45 -2.97
N THR A 291 11.90 -12.63 -4.01
CA THR A 291 12.81 -12.95 -5.12
C THR A 291 14.31 -12.81 -4.76
N SER A 292 14.67 -12.41 -3.54
CA SER A 292 16.05 -12.03 -3.23
C SER A 292 17.01 -13.22 -3.08
N ILE A 293 18.01 -13.25 -3.97
CA ILE A 293 19.32 -13.86 -3.69
C ILE A 293 19.86 -13.12 -2.47
N GLN A 294 19.87 -13.78 -1.31
CA GLN A 294 20.59 -13.30 -0.14
C GLN A 294 22.08 -13.23 -0.50
N PHE A 295 22.65 -12.03 -0.61
CA PHE A 295 24.09 -11.90 -0.52
C PHE A 295 24.48 -12.25 0.91
N GLY A 296 24.92 -13.50 1.09
CA GLY A 296 25.56 -13.93 2.33
C GLY A 296 26.70 -12.98 2.65
N THR A 297 26.67 -12.41 3.84
CA THR A 297 27.81 -11.78 4.48
C THR A 297 28.89 -12.86 4.66
N GLY A 298 29.72 -13.02 3.63
CA GLY A 298 30.95 -13.79 3.73
C GLY A 298 31.85 -13.12 4.75
N SER A 299 31.87 -13.67 5.97
CA SER A 299 32.89 -13.41 6.96
C SER A 299 34.23 -13.89 6.40
N SER A 300 34.99 -12.96 5.82
CA SER A 300 36.41 -13.17 5.58
C SER A 300 37.13 -13.19 6.93
N SER A 301 37.17 -14.35 7.57
CA SER A 301 38.13 -14.64 8.63
C SER A 301 39.52 -14.76 8.02
N ASN A 302 40.19 -13.62 7.85
CA ASN A 302 41.63 -13.58 7.67
C ASN A 302 42.29 -13.63 9.04
N THR A 303 43.03 -14.71 9.30
CA THR A 303 44.06 -14.79 10.34
C THR A 303 45.04 -15.89 9.95
N PRO A 304 46.33 -15.73 10.29
CA PRO A 304 47.38 -15.08 9.50
C PRO A 304 48.11 -16.04 8.54
#